data_AF-A0A7K2X5T1-F1
#
_entry.id   AF-A0A7K2X5T1-F1
#
_cell.length_a   1.000
_cell.length_b   1.000
_cell.length_c   1.000
_cell.angle_alpha   90.00
_cell.angle_beta   90.00
_cell.angle_gamma   90.00
#
_symmetry.space_group_name_H-M   'P 1'
#
loop_
_entity.id
_entity.type
_entity.pdbx_description
1 polymer ?
#
loop_
_entity_poly.entity_id
_entity_poly.type
_entity_poly.pdbx_seq_one_letter_code
_entity_poly.pdbx_strand_id
1 'polypeptide(L)' 'MRYSVLGPTLVHASDGTDVAVGGPRVRALLTVLALRAGRPVPVRELVDEVWY' A
#
# COMPACT_ATOMS: atom_id res chain seq x y z
N MET A 1 2.86 -4.34 11.97
CA MET A 1 2.18 -4.05 10.71
C MET A 1 2.87 -4.82 9.60
N ARG A 2 2.14 -5.63 8.84
CA ARG A 2 2.63 -6.40 7.68
C ARG A 2 1.73 -6.12 6.48
N TYR A 3 2.34 -5.85 5.33
CA TYR A 3 1.64 -5.60 4.06
C TYR A 3 1.93 -6.75 3.10
N SER A 4 0.87 -7.31 2.52
CA SER A 4 0.96 -8.40 1.55
C SER A 4 0.44 -7.90 0.20
N VAL A 5 1.30 -7.95 -0.83
CA VAL A 5 0.99 -7.42 -2.18
C VAL A 5 1.13 -8.47 -3.30
N LEU A 6 1.60 -9.68 -2.97
CA LEU A 6 1.73 -10.80 -3.91
C LEU A 6 0.41 -11.60 -3.97
N GLY A 7 -0.67 -10.90 -4.31
CA GLY A 7 -2.06 -11.37 -4.21
C GLY A 7 -2.99 -10.18 -3.95
N PRO A 8 -4.22 -10.39 -3.46
CA PRO A 8 -5.05 -9.29 -2.97
C PRO A 8 -4.27 -8.46 -1.95
N THR A 9 -4.36 -7.12 -2.02
CA THR A 9 -3.69 -6.24 -1.06
C THR A 9 -4.30 -6.43 0.32
N LEU A 10 -3.51 -6.98 1.26
CA LEU A 10 -3.90 -7.22 2.64
C LEU A 10 -2.99 -6.47 3.60
N VAL A 11 -3.55 -6.06 4.73
CA VAL A 11 -2.84 -5.41 5.83
C VAL A 11 -3.13 -6.19 7.10
N HIS A 12 -2.08 -6.60 7.78
CA HIS A 12 -2.17 -7.24 9.08
C HIS A 12 -1.57 -6.33 10.15
N ALA A 13 -2.30 -6.12 11.23
CA ALA A 13 -1.82 -5.46 12.42
C ALA A 13 -0.66 -6.25 13.06
N SER A 14 0.05 -5.63 14.01
CA SER A 14 1.15 -6.31 14.72
C SER A 14 0.71 -7.53 15.53
N ASP A 15 -0.56 -7.58 15.92
CA ASP A 15 -1.21 -8.72 16.59
C ASP A 15 -1.72 -9.79 15.61
N GLY A 16 -1.56 -9.58 14.29
CA GLY A 16 -2.01 -10.49 13.25
C GLY A 16 -3.44 -10.24 12.76
N THR A 17 -4.18 -9.27 13.33
CA THR A 17 -5.54 -8.96 12.91
C THR A 17 -5.58 -8.35 11.51
N ASP A 18 -6.53 -8.77 10.68
CA ASP A 18 -6.78 -8.18 9.37
C ASP A 18 -7.34 -6.76 9.50
N VAL A 19 -6.69 -5.83 8.82
CA VAL A 19 -7.11 -4.43 8.74
C VAL A 19 -7.75 -4.21 7.38
N ALA A 20 -9.01 -3.75 7.39
CA ALA A 20 -9.72 -3.41 6.17
C ALA A 20 -8.97 -2.29 5.42
N VAL A 21 -8.52 -2.60 4.21
CA VAL A 21 -7.93 -1.62 3.33
C VAL A 21 -9.05 -0.90 2.58
N GLY A 22 -8.93 0.42 2.48
CA GLY A 22 -9.89 1.26 1.74
C GLY A 22 -10.04 0.88 0.26
N GLY A 23 -10.74 1.72 -0.48
CA GLY A 23 -11.06 1.48 -1.90
C GLY A 23 -9.83 1.28 -2.81
N PRO A 24 -10.04 0.98 -4.09
CA PRO A 24 -8.98 0.59 -5.04
C PRO A 24 -7.75 1.52 -5.05
N ARG A 25 -7.96 2.84 -4.96
CA ARG A 25 -6.88 3.83 -4.91
C ARG A 25 -6.02 3.74 -3.65
N VAL A 26 -6.62 3.48 -2.50
CA VAL A 26 -5.88 3.30 -1.24
C VAL A 26 -5.03 2.03 -1.31
N ARG A 27 -5.56 0.95 -1.89
CA ARG A 27 -4.78 -0.27 -2.15
C ARG A 27 -3.60 -0.01 -3.09
N ALA A 28 -3.83 0.68 -4.21
CA ALA A 28 -2.77 1.03 -5.16
C ALA A 28 -1.66 1.87 -4.49
N LEU A 29 -2.04 2.91 -3.74
CA LEU A 29 -1.10 3.73 -2.99
C LEU A 29 -0.25 2.90 -2.01
N LEU A 30 -0.88 2.00 -1.24
CA LEU A 30 -0.15 1.15 -0.31
C LEU A 30 0.81 0.18 -1.02
N THR A 31 0.43 -0.34 -2.18
CA THR A 31 1.32 -1.18 -2.99
C THR A 31 2.54 -0.39 -3.46
N VAL A 32 2.35 0.82 -4.00
CA VAL A 32 3.44 1.71 -4.44
C VAL A 32 4.42 2.01 -3.31
N LEU A 33 3.91 2.27 -2.10
CA LEU A 33 4.71 2.50 -0.90
C LEU A 33 5.43 1.23 -0.43
N ALA A 34 4.77 0.08 -0.44
CA ALA A 34 5.37 -1.20 -0.06
C ALA A 34 6.53 -1.59 -0.98
N LEU A 35 6.40 -1.35 -2.29
CA LEU A 35 7.48 -1.58 -3.28
C LEU A 35 8.69 -0.65 -3.06
N ARG A 36 8.49 0.50 -2.44
CA ARG A 36 9.53 1.50 -2.14
C ARG A 36 9.85 1.59 -0.65
N ALA A 37 9.56 0.53 0.12
CA ALA A 37 9.74 0.51 1.56
C ALA A 37 11.13 0.99 2.00
N GLY A 38 11.16 1.85 3.03
CA GLY A 38 12.39 2.44 3.55
C GLY A 38 12.94 3.62 2.75
N ARG A 39 12.26 4.08 1.68
CA ARG A 39 12.63 5.28 0.92
C ARG A 39 11.48 6.28 0.85
N PRO A 40 11.75 7.59 1.00
CA PRO A 40 10.72 8.61 0.76
C PRO A 40 10.30 8.61 -0.72
N VAL A 41 9.00 8.73 -0.96
CA VAL A 41 8.43 8.80 -2.32
C VAL A 41 7.77 10.16 -2.51
N PRO A 42 8.17 10.95 -3.51
CA PRO A 42 7.54 12.24 -3.80
C PRO A 42 6.05 12.09 -4.14
N VAL A 43 5.23 13.03 -3.69
CA VAL A 43 3.77 12.99 -3.92
C VAL A 43 3.42 12.90 -5.40
N ARG A 44 4.16 13.60 -6.29
CA ARG A 44 3.92 13.53 -7.73
C ARG A 44 4.01 12.09 -8.27
N GLU A 45 5.00 11.32 -7.82
CA GLU A 45 5.17 9.92 -8.25
C GLU A 45 4.04 9.04 -7.72
N LEU A 46 3.56 9.30 -6.48
CA LEU A 46 2.40 8.60 -5.94
C LEU A 46 1.13 8.91 -6.75
N VAL A 47 0.98 10.15 -7.22
CA VAL A 47 -0.18 10.55 -8.04
C VAL A 47 -0.12 9.87 -9.40
N ASP A 48 1.03 9.92 -10.06
CA ASP A 48 1.24 9.31 -11.37
C ASP A 48 0.97 7.80 -11.30
N GLU A 49 1.46 7.09 -10.29
CA GLU A 49 1.31 5.62 -10.18
C GLU A 49 -0.10 5.15 -9.77
N VAL A 50 -0.93 6.02 -9.17
CA VAL A 50 -2.26 5.63 -8.65
C VAL A 50 -3.41 6.12 -9.52
N TRP A 51 -3.21 7.20 -10.29
CA TRP A 51 -4.25 7.83 -11.11
C TRP A 51 -3.95 7.83 -12.61
N TYR A 52 -2.75 7.43 -13.05
CA TYR A 52 -2.40 7.30 -14.46
C TYR A 52 -2.16 5.81 -14.81
#